data_AF-A0A8J6PJI1-F1
#
_entry.id   AF-A0A8J6PJI1-F1
#
_cell.length_a   1.000
_cell.length_b   1.000
_cell.length_c   1.000
_cell.angle_alpha   90.00
_cell.angle_beta   90.00
_cell.angle_gamma   90.00
#
_symmetry.space_group_name_H-M   'P 1'
#
loop_
_entity.id
_entity.type
_entity.pdbx_description
1 polymer ?
#
loop_
_entity_poly.entity_id
_entity_poly.type
_entity_poly.pdbx_seq_one_letter_code
_entity_poly.pdbx_strand_id
1 'polypeptide(L)'
;MWSRSVVIGHVVFAVPNLADGVGEFQRVVGLNPVRGGSHPNLGTANYLVGLGGAAYLEIIGPDPDQPDPAQPRPFGIDNLTASRVVAWCVRPADLDRAIDVARARGYDPGTPSAMSRRDPDGTPDSFTRAPKLGPRQIELQILKRDNHSLTLALRPSPGSGAPC
;
A
#
# COMPACT_ATOMS: atom_id res chain seq x y z
N MET A 1 0.72 5.22 27.68
CA MET A 1 0.54 3.84 27.17
C MET A 1 -0.21 3.97 25.84
N TRP A 2 0.46 3.74 24.70
CA TRP A 2 -0.20 3.84 23.40
C TRP A 2 -1.20 2.68 23.26
N SER A 3 -2.47 2.99 22.98
CA SER A 3 -3.51 1.97 22.78
C SER A 3 -3.13 1.07 21.60
N ARG A 4 -3.10 -0.26 21.83
CA ARG A 4 -2.71 -1.33 20.89
C ARG A 4 -3.68 -1.53 19.70
N SER A 5 -4.24 -0.47 19.13
CA SER A 5 -5.37 -0.63 18.20
C SER A 5 -4.97 -0.67 16.73
N VAL A 6 -3.79 -0.15 16.37
CA VAL A 6 -3.36 0.04 14.97
C VAL A 6 -1.82 0.03 14.86
N VAL A 7 -1.22 -0.74 13.94
CA VAL A 7 0.25 -0.80 13.71
C VAL A 7 0.64 -0.66 12.25
N ILE A 8 1.84 -0.17 11.89
CA ILE A 8 2.24 -0.07 10.47
C ILE A 8 2.37 -1.47 9.85
N GLY A 9 1.71 -1.67 8.72
CA GLY A 9 1.73 -2.89 7.92
C GLY A 9 2.74 -2.80 6.78
N HIS A 10 2.66 -1.77 5.95
CA HIS A 10 3.70 -1.50 4.96
C HIS A 10 3.72 -0.05 4.47
N VAL A 11 4.80 0.28 3.78
CA VAL A 11 4.96 1.53 3.03
C VAL A 11 5.00 1.20 1.54
N VAL A 12 4.28 1.96 0.73
CA VAL A 12 4.24 1.76 -0.73
C VAL A 12 5.18 2.76 -1.39
N PHE A 13 6.22 2.24 -2.02
CA PHE A 13 7.20 2.96 -2.82
C PHE A 13 6.92 2.68 -4.29
N ALA A 14 6.28 3.64 -4.96
CA ALA A 14 5.91 3.48 -6.36
C ALA A 14 7.05 3.94 -7.28
N VAL A 15 7.24 3.21 -8.37
CA VAL A 15 8.30 3.43 -9.36
C VAL A 15 7.70 3.47 -10.78
N PRO A 16 8.18 4.35 -11.69
CA PRO A 16 7.67 4.41 -13.07
C PRO A 16 8.00 3.16 -13.88
N ASN A 17 9.16 2.56 -13.60
CA ASN A 17 9.60 1.28 -14.16
C ASN A 17 9.99 0.36 -13.01
N LEU A 18 9.37 -0.82 -12.94
CA LEU A 18 9.55 -1.73 -11.82
C LEU A 18 10.96 -2.32 -11.74
N ALA A 19 11.52 -2.74 -12.88
CA ALA A 19 12.86 -3.33 -12.92
C ALA A 19 13.94 -2.30 -12.54
N ASP A 20 13.86 -1.11 -13.13
CA ASP A 20 14.82 -0.03 -12.84
C ASP A 20 14.72 0.41 -11.37
N GLY A 21 13.49 0.55 -10.86
CA GLY A 21 13.24 0.93 -9.47
C GLY A 21 13.78 -0.08 -8.46
N VAL A 22 13.67 -1.38 -8.73
CA VAL A 22 14.24 -2.45 -7.90
C VAL A 22 15.77 -2.42 -7.96
N GLY A 23 16.35 -2.30 -9.15
CA GLY A 23 17.80 -2.23 -9.32
C GLY A 23 18.43 -1.02 -8.62
N GLU A 24 17.80 0.14 -8.75
CA GLU A 24 18.24 1.36 -8.06
C GLU A 24 18.10 1.22 -6.54
N PHE A 25 17.01 0.64 -6.06
CA PHE A 25 16.83 0.38 -4.62
C PHE A 25 17.93 -0.55 -4.08
N GLN A 26 18.23 -1.65 -4.77
CA GLN A 26 19.32 -2.56 -4.39
C GLN A 26 20.65 -1.83 -4.33
N ARG A 27 20.95 -1.00 -5.34
CA ARG A 27 22.20 -0.26 -5.44
C ARG A 27 22.37 0.77 -4.32
N VAL A 28 21.31 1.49 -3.96
CA VAL A 28 21.36 2.58 -2.97
C VAL A 28 21.21 2.08 -1.54
N VAL A 29 20.29 1.13 -1.31
CA VAL A 29 19.93 0.66 0.04
C VAL A 29 20.70 -0.61 0.43
N GLY A 30 21.20 -1.39 -0.54
CA GLY A 30 21.99 -2.60 -0.29
C GLY A 30 21.15 -3.80 0.16
N LEU A 31 19.82 -3.71 0.11
CA LEU A 31 18.90 -4.80 0.41
C LEU A 31 18.37 -5.42 -0.88
N ASN A 32 18.10 -6.72 -0.86
CA ASN A 32 17.55 -7.44 -2.02
C ASN A 32 16.03 -7.60 -1.91
N PRO A 33 15.22 -6.87 -2.70
CA PRO A 33 13.78 -7.06 -2.74
C PRO A 33 13.42 -8.44 -3.31
N VAL A 34 12.44 -9.11 -2.69
CA VAL A 34 11.92 -10.40 -3.16
C VAL A 34 10.71 -10.14 -4.04
N ARG A 35 10.60 -10.83 -5.18
CA ARG A 35 9.42 -10.69 -6.06
C ARG A 35 8.18 -11.05 -5.27
N GLY A 36 7.26 -10.09 -5.15
CA GLY A 36 6.02 -10.28 -4.44
C GLY A 36 5.00 -10.97 -5.33
N GLY A 37 4.71 -10.38 -6.49
CA GLY A 37 3.76 -10.95 -7.42
C GLY A 37 3.12 -9.93 -8.35
N SER A 38 2.26 -10.43 -9.22
CA SER A 38 1.45 -9.62 -10.14
C SER A 38 0.07 -9.39 -9.54
N HIS A 39 -0.50 -8.19 -9.72
CA HIS A 39 -1.87 -7.83 -9.39
C HIS A 39 -2.73 -7.88 -10.67
N PRO A 40 -3.42 -9.01 -10.96
CA PRO A 40 -4.19 -9.14 -12.20
C PRO A 40 -5.28 -8.07 -12.29
N ASN A 41 -5.56 -7.61 -13.51
CA ASN A 41 -6.55 -6.58 -13.83
C ASN A 41 -6.21 -5.16 -13.35
N LEU A 42 -5.24 -5.00 -12.44
CA LEU A 42 -4.72 -3.70 -12.02
C LEU A 42 -3.49 -3.27 -12.83
N GLY A 43 -2.87 -4.18 -13.59
CA GLY A 43 -1.70 -3.89 -14.41
C GLY A 43 -0.45 -3.51 -13.61
N THR A 44 -0.33 -3.94 -12.35
CA THR A 44 0.83 -3.65 -11.50
C THR A 44 1.43 -4.94 -10.94
N ALA A 45 2.72 -4.90 -10.63
CA ALA A 45 3.43 -5.95 -9.91
C ALA A 45 4.29 -5.33 -8.81
N ASN A 46 4.70 -6.14 -7.84
CA ASN A 46 5.48 -5.67 -6.70
C ASN A 46 6.69 -6.53 -6.35
N TYR A 47 7.59 -5.90 -5.61
CA TYR A 47 8.68 -6.51 -4.87
C TYR A 47 8.59 -6.08 -3.41
N LEU A 48 8.99 -6.96 -2.50
CA LEU A 48 8.84 -6.79 -1.05
C LEU A 48 10.21 -6.78 -0.35
N VAL A 49 10.34 -5.91 0.65
CA VAL A 49 11.49 -5.88 1.56
C VAL A 49 10.97 -5.93 3.00
N GLY A 50 11.39 -6.90 3.79
CA GLY A 50 11.01 -6.98 5.21
C GLY A 50 11.61 -5.82 6.02
N LEU A 51 10.80 -5.19 6.87
CA LEU A 51 11.23 -4.11 7.79
C LEU A 51 11.26 -4.57 9.26
N GLY A 52 11.13 -5.87 9.51
CA GLY A 52 11.05 -6.45 10.84
C GLY A 52 9.61 -6.62 11.35
N GLY A 53 9.42 -7.60 12.23
CA GLY A 53 8.10 -8.02 12.66
C GLY A 53 7.25 -8.46 11.46
N ALA A 54 6.06 -7.88 11.35
CA ALA A 54 5.14 -8.16 10.24
C ALA A 54 4.97 -6.95 9.30
N ALA A 55 5.96 -6.04 9.28
CA ALA A 55 5.98 -4.86 8.43
C ALA A 55 6.93 -5.02 7.23
N TYR A 56 6.59 -4.40 6.10
CA TYR A 56 7.41 -4.46 4.88
C TYR A 56 7.38 -3.15 4.06
N LEU A 57 8.31 -3.00 3.14
CA LEU A 57 8.26 -2.02 2.06
C LEU A 57 7.75 -2.74 0.80
N GLU A 58 6.73 -2.17 0.15
CA GLU A 58 6.25 -2.61 -1.15
C GLU A 58 6.81 -1.68 -2.23
N ILE A 59 7.69 -2.20 -3.08
CA ILE A 59 8.09 -1.52 -4.32
C ILE A 59 7.09 -1.92 -5.39
N ILE A 60 6.31 -0.99 -5.92
CA ILE A 60 5.24 -1.25 -6.89
C ILE A 60 5.43 -0.43 -8.17
N GLY A 61 5.13 -1.02 -9.32
CA GLY A 61 5.19 -0.33 -10.61
C GLY A 61 4.29 -1.02 -11.65
N PRO A 62 4.24 -0.50 -12.88
CA PRO A 62 3.56 -1.17 -13.98
C PRO A 62 4.10 -2.59 -14.18
N ASP A 63 3.21 -3.55 -14.41
CA ASP A 63 3.57 -4.93 -14.77
C ASP A 63 3.69 -5.03 -16.29
N PRO A 64 4.91 -5.23 -16.85
CA PRO A 64 5.09 -5.34 -18.29
C PRO A 64 4.51 -6.64 -18.87
N ASP A 65 4.21 -7.63 -18.03
CA ASP A 65 3.65 -8.93 -18.45
C ASP A 65 2.12 -8.90 -18.53
N GLN A 66 1.49 -7.75 -18.24
CA GLN A 66 0.04 -7.56 -18.33
C GLN A 66 -0.31 -6.56 -19.43
N PRO A 67 -1.46 -6.74 -20.11
CA PRO A 67 -1.99 -5.70 -20.98
C PRO A 67 -2.30 -4.43 -20.17
N ASP A 68 -2.44 -3.31 -20.87
CA ASP A 68 -2.89 -2.09 -20.21
C ASP A 68 -4.26 -2.30 -19.55
N PRO A 69 -4.40 -1.93 -18.27
CA PRO A 69 -5.63 -2.15 -17.54
C PRO A 69 -6.74 -1.23 -18.06
N ALA A 70 -7.99 -1.69 -17.95
CA ALA A 70 -9.17 -0.91 -18.36
C ALA A 70 -9.39 0.37 -17.50
N GLN A 71 -8.73 0.46 -16.34
CA GLN A 71 -8.78 1.59 -15.43
C GLN A 71 -7.35 2.04 -15.09
N PRO A 72 -7.13 3.33 -14.74
CA PRO A 72 -5.82 3.80 -14.32
C PRO A 72 -5.23 2.94 -13.19
N ARG A 73 -3.93 2.69 -13.26
CA ARG A 73 -3.22 1.91 -12.24
C ARG A 73 -3.35 2.59 -10.88
N PRO A 74 -3.41 1.81 -9.78
CA PRO A 74 -3.55 2.37 -8.44
C PRO A 74 -2.40 3.33 -8.10
N PHE A 75 -2.62 4.19 -7.09
CA PHE A 75 -1.64 5.17 -6.59
C PHE A 75 -1.20 6.25 -7.59
N GLY A 76 -1.85 6.34 -8.76
CA GLY A 76 -1.46 7.29 -9.80
C GLY A 76 -0.11 6.97 -10.42
N ILE A 77 0.29 5.69 -10.42
CA ILE A 77 1.57 5.21 -10.96
C ILE A 77 1.79 5.66 -12.40
N ASP A 78 0.72 5.71 -13.21
CA ASP A 78 0.78 6.11 -14.62
C ASP A 78 1.30 7.54 -14.83
N ASN A 79 1.25 8.39 -13.81
CA ASN A 79 1.68 9.80 -13.89
C ASN A 79 3.02 10.06 -13.18
N LEU A 80 3.71 9.01 -12.71
CA LEU A 80 4.98 9.18 -12.01
C LEU A 80 6.12 9.49 -12.99
N THR A 81 6.79 10.61 -12.77
CA THR A 81 8.06 10.95 -13.44
C THR A 81 9.28 10.51 -12.65
N ALA A 82 9.10 10.16 -11.37
CA ALA A 82 10.16 9.70 -10.48
C ALA A 82 9.58 8.81 -9.36
N SER A 83 10.42 7.92 -8.84
CA SER A 83 10.10 7.01 -7.74
C SER A 83 9.80 7.79 -6.45
N ARG A 84 8.76 7.39 -5.70
CA ARG A 84 8.36 8.06 -4.45
C ARG A 84 7.53 7.17 -3.55
N VAL A 85 7.52 7.49 -2.26
CA VAL A 85 6.51 6.94 -1.34
C VAL A 85 5.15 7.55 -1.67
N VAL A 86 4.17 6.69 -1.94
CA VAL A 86 2.81 7.10 -2.36
C VAL A 86 1.74 6.75 -1.34
N ALA A 87 2.01 5.79 -0.45
CA ALA A 87 1.06 5.39 0.57
C ALA A 87 1.73 4.83 1.81
N TRP A 88 1.01 4.95 2.93
CA TRP A 88 1.23 4.16 4.12
C TRP A 88 0.05 3.25 4.33
N CYS A 89 0.35 2.10 4.90
CA CYS A 89 -0.60 1.06 5.11
C CYS A 89 -0.34 0.54 6.57
N VAL A 90 -1.36 0.45 7.46
CA VAL A 90 -1.35 0.16 8.91
C VAL A 90 -2.44 -0.82 9.43
N ARG A 91 -2.12 -1.94 10.03
CA ARG A 91 -3.02 -3.00 10.50
C ARG A 91 -4.01 -2.62 11.61
N PRO A 92 -5.33 -2.54 11.37
CA PRO A 92 -6.29 -2.62 12.46
C PRO A 92 -6.47 -4.09 12.89
N ALA A 93 -6.75 -4.31 14.17
CA ALA A 93 -7.15 -5.63 14.66
C ALA A 93 -8.54 -6.04 14.13
N ASP A 94 -9.39 -5.06 13.85
CA ASP A 94 -10.77 -5.23 13.36
C ASP A 94 -11.02 -4.18 12.27
N LEU A 95 -11.15 -4.65 11.03
CA LEU A 95 -11.34 -3.81 9.83
C LEU A 95 -12.68 -3.09 9.86
N ASP A 96 -13.76 -3.82 10.14
CA ASP A 96 -15.12 -3.30 10.08
C ASP A 96 -15.30 -2.24 11.17
N ARG A 97 -14.80 -2.52 12.38
CA ARG A 97 -14.77 -1.51 13.46
C ARG A 97 -13.94 -0.29 13.09
N ALA A 98 -12.80 -0.45 12.42
CA ALA A 98 -11.97 0.68 12.01
C ALA A 98 -12.69 1.58 11.01
N ILE A 99 -13.44 0.99 10.07
CA ILE A 99 -14.25 1.70 9.08
C ILE A 99 -15.39 2.45 9.77
N ASP A 100 -16.12 1.79 10.69
CA ASP A 100 -17.22 2.41 11.42
C ASP A 100 -16.75 3.60 12.26
N VAL A 101 -15.62 3.45 12.94
CA VAL A 101 -15.00 4.55 13.71
C VAL A 101 -14.58 5.70 12.79
N ALA A 102 -14.04 5.41 11.60
CA ALA A 102 -13.68 6.45 10.64
C ALA A 102 -14.92 7.22 10.18
N ARG A 103 -15.99 6.50 9.80
CA ARG A 103 -17.27 7.09 9.35
C ARG A 103 -17.93 7.93 10.43
N ALA A 104 -17.95 7.42 11.67
CA ALA A 104 -18.46 8.17 12.82
C ALA A 104 -17.69 9.47 13.09
N ARG A 105 -16.44 9.56 12.62
CA ARG A 105 -15.61 10.77 12.69
C ARG A 105 -15.68 11.64 11.44
N GLY A 106 -16.69 11.42 10.59
CA GLY A 106 -16.92 12.19 9.38
C GLY A 106 -16.03 11.80 8.19
N TYR A 107 -15.38 10.65 8.25
CA TYR A 107 -14.49 10.17 7.20
C TYR A 107 -14.98 8.85 6.60
N ASP A 108 -15.36 8.81 5.32
CA ASP A 108 -15.75 7.57 4.65
C ASP A 108 -14.59 6.98 3.82
N PRO A 109 -14.01 5.83 4.22
CA PRO A 109 -13.01 5.11 3.42
C PRO A 109 -13.62 4.34 2.24
N GLY A 110 -14.94 4.42 2.06
CA GLY A 110 -15.66 3.68 1.04
C GLY A 110 -15.78 2.19 1.37
N THR A 111 -16.17 1.41 0.36
CA THR A 111 -16.50 -0.01 0.54
C THR A 111 -15.25 -0.90 0.43
N PRO A 112 -14.97 -1.77 1.41
CA PRO A 112 -13.93 -2.78 1.30
C PRO A 112 -14.10 -3.65 0.04
N SER A 113 -12.99 -3.88 -0.65
CA SER A 113 -12.90 -4.61 -1.92
C SER A 113 -11.92 -5.76 -1.76
N ALA A 114 -12.31 -6.99 -2.12
CA ALA A 114 -11.36 -8.10 -2.18
C ALA A 114 -10.31 -7.84 -3.27
N MET A 115 -9.04 -8.03 -2.93
CA MET A 115 -7.89 -7.94 -3.81
C MET A 115 -7.15 -9.28 -3.77
N SER A 116 -6.35 -9.53 -4.78
CA SER A 116 -5.40 -10.63 -4.76
C SER A 116 -4.19 -10.29 -5.60
N ARG A 117 -3.11 -11.01 -5.33
CA ARG A 117 -1.94 -11.10 -6.20
C ARG A 117 -1.67 -12.56 -6.51
N ARG A 118 -0.91 -12.81 -7.57
CA ARG A 118 -0.34 -14.14 -7.83
C ARG A 118 1.11 -14.14 -7.41
N ASP A 119 1.47 -15.04 -6.51
CA ASP A 119 2.86 -15.29 -6.13
C ASP A 119 3.64 -15.81 -7.37
N PRO A 120 4.99 -15.79 -7.35
CA PRO A 120 5.80 -16.19 -8.51
C PRO A 120 5.58 -17.62 -9.01
N ASP A 121 5.09 -18.53 -8.16
CA ASP A 121 4.72 -19.91 -8.49
C ASP A 121 3.28 -20.04 -9.05
N GLY A 122 2.56 -18.93 -9.18
CA GLY A 122 1.18 -18.87 -9.65
C GLY A 122 0.12 -19.06 -8.55
N THR A 123 0.54 -19.28 -7.29
CA THR A 123 -0.40 -19.45 -6.18
C THR A 123 -1.13 -18.13 -5.89
N PRO A 124 -2.47 -18.13 -5.82
CA PRO A 124 -3.23 -16.93 -5.50
C PRO A 124 -3.11 -16.58 -4.01
N ASP A 125 -2.83 -15.30 -3.77
CA ASP A 125 -2.73 -14.71 -2.44
C ASP A 125 -3.74 -13.57 -2.31
N SER A 126 -4.73 -13.74 -1.43
CA SER A 126 -5.93 -12.90 -1.36
C SER A 126 -5.96 -12.01 -0.12
N PHE A 127 -6.31 -10.74 -0.30
CA PHE A 127 -6.48 -9.75 0.76
C PHE A 127 -7.59 -8.74 0.42
N THR A 128 -8.51 -8.39 1.32
CA THR A 128 -9.43 -7.26 1.18
C THR A 128 -8.72 -5.91 1.33
N ARG A 129 -9.25 -4.85 0.72
CA ARG A 129 -8.76 -3.48 0.79
C ARG A 129 -9.90 -2.46 0.83
N ALA A 130 -9.90 -1.44 1.69
CA ALA A 130 -10.81 -0.28 1.54
C ALA A 130 -10.16 0.84 0.67
N PRO A 131 -10.94 1.51 -0.20
CA PRO A 131 -10.44 2.56 -1.09
C PRO A 131 -10.20 3.93 -0.42
N LYS A 132 -9.86 4.89 -1.29
CA LYS A 132 -9.19 6.19 -1.15
C LYS A 132 -9.47 7.04 0.10
N LEU A 133 -8.42 7.78 0.50
CA LEU A 133 -8.49 8.95 1.37
C LEU A 133 -7.99 10.23 0.71
N GLY A 134 -8.94 11.07 0.26
CA GLY A 134 -8.74 12.50 -0.04
C GLY A 134 -7.76 12.86 -1.18
N PRO A 135 -7.75 14.13 -1.65
CA PRO A 135 -7.12 14.49 -2.92
C PRO A 135 -5.64 14.91 -2.87
N ARG A 136 -4.86 14.76 -1.77
CA ARG A 136 -3.45 15.21 -1.76
C ARG A 136 -2.41 14.30 -1.09
N GLN A 137 -1.58 13.76 -1.99
CA GLN A 137 -0.14 13.41 -1.94
C GLN A 137 0.34 12.14 -1.23
N ILE A 138 -0.37 11.56 -0.25
CA ILE A 138 -0.07 10.22 0.28
C ILE A 138 -1.38 9.52 0.62
N GLU A 139 -1.69 8.40 -0.04
CA GLU A 139 -2.91 7.63 0.18
C GLU A 139 -2.79 6.72 1.41
N LEU A 140 -3.90 6.54 2.13
CA LEU A 140 -4.04 5.52 3.16
C LEU A 140 -4.75 4.31 2.52
N GLN A 141 -4.22 3.09 2.69
CA GLN A 141 -4.98 1.87 2.38
C GLN A 141 -5.24 0.95 3.57
N ILE A 142 -6.51 0.57 3.72
CA ILE A 142 -6.97 -0.40 4.72
C ILE A 142 -6.93 -1.80 4.12
N LEU A 143 -6.33 -2.84 4.71
CA LEU A 143 -6.25 -4.20 4.13
C LEU A 143 -6.75 -5.27 5.11
N LYS A 144 -7.22 -6.43 4.63
CA LYS A 144 -7.52 -7.66 5.40
C LYS A 144 -6.95 -8.87 4.64
N ARG A 145 -6.29 -9.86 5.22
CA ARG A 145 -5.77 -11.06 4.57
C ARG A 145 -6.16 -12.26 5.43
N ASP A 146 -6.75 -13.27 4.82
CA ASP A 146 -7.14 -14.45 5.59
C ASP A 146 -5.89 -15.25 5.95
N ASN A 147 -5.83 -15.56 7.25
CA ASN A 147 -4.77 -16.21 8.00
C ASN A 147 -3.54 -15.41 8.47
N HIS A 148 -3.15 -14.27 7.90
CA HIS A 148 -2.24 -13.34 8.61
C HIS A 148 -2.36 -11.90 8.07
N SER A 149 -2.91 -11.01 8.92
CA SER A 149 -2.48 -9.62 9.12
C SER A 149 -2.81 -8.52 8.05
N LEU A 150 -3.45 -7.43 8.53
CA LEU A 150 -4.30 -6.41 7.86
C LEU A 150 -3.66 -5.00 7.80
N THR A 151 -4.29 -3.95 7.25
CA THR A 151 -3.66 -2.62 6.99
C THR A 151 -4.68 -1.40 7.03
N LEU A 152 -4.36 -0.07 7.03
CA LEU A 152 -5.10 1.25 7.31
C LEU A 152 -4.06 2.42 7.16
N ALA A 153 -4.21 3.70 7.51
CA ALA A 153 -3.12 4.70 7.60
C ALA A 153 -3.63 5.95 8.28
N LEU A 154 -2.73 6.84 8.67
CA LEU A 154 -3.07 8.11 9.30
C LEU A 154 -2.02 9.12 8.87
N ARG A 155 -2.39 10.40 8.83
CA ARG A 155 -1.43 11.51 8.82
C ARG A 155 -1.63 12.37 10.07
N PRO A 156 -0.56 12.99 10.58
CA PRO A 156 -0.63 14.02 11.61
C PRO A 156 -1.13 15.35 11.03
N SER A 157 -1.85 16.11 11.85
CA SER A 157 -2.29 17.48 11.56
C SER A 157 -1.09 18.42 11.40
N PRO A 158 -1.15 19.48 10.58
CA PRO A 158 -0.26 20.62 10.76
C PRO A 158 -0.56 21.23 12.14
N GLY A 159 0.48 21.48 12.93
CA GLY A 159 0.33 22.20 14.19
C GLY A 159 -0.41 23.51 13.93
N SER A 160 -1.47 23.76 14.70
CA SER A 160 -2.01 25.10 14.85
C SER A 160 -0.85 26.02 15.21
N GLY A 161 -0.59 27.03 14.39
CA GLY A 161 0.42 28.04 14.69
C GLY A 161 0.23 28.57 16.10
N ALA A 162 1.26 28.43 16.91
CA ALA A 162 1.58 29.40 17.94
C ALA A 162 2.76 30.23 17.40
N PRO A 163 2.71 31.57 17.44
CA PRO A 163 3.80 32.41 16.97
C PRO A 163 5.02 32.32 17.91
N CYS A 164 6.16 32.80 17.40
CA CYS A 164 7.48 32.86 18.05
C CYS A 164 7.47 33.20 19.54
#